data_AF-A0A7J3JFY3-F1
#
_entry.id   AF-A0A7J3JFY3-F1
#
_cell.length_a   1.000
_cell.length_b   1.000
_cell.length_c   1.000
_cell.angle_alpha   90.00
_cell.angle_beta   90.00
_cell.angle_gamma   90.00
#
_symmetry.space_group_name_H-M   'P 1'
#
loop_
_entity.id
_entity.type
_entity.pdbx_description
1 polymer ?
#
loop_
_entity_poly.entity_id
_entity_poly.type
_entity_poly.pdbx_seq_one_letter_code
_entity_poly.pdbx_strand_id
1 'polypeptide(L)'
;MIVILNPANQSYDSTDILLEFTVSENATLAYSLDGQTALPIVGNLTLVALSNGGHRITIYATDQLGNTTEETVYFNIAPFPFLTVIAAITIAIIIGASGFILIKRKKPDS
;
A
#
# COMPACT_ATOMS: atom_id res chain seq x y z
N MET A 1 22.06 9.58 10.81
CA MET A 1 20.92 10.12 10.01
C MET A 1 20.17 8.96 9.39
N ILE A 2 18.84 8.96 9.50
CA ILE A 2 17.94 7.99 8.89
C ILE A 2 17.22 8.67 7.72
N VAL A 3 17.06 7.97 6.60
CA VAL A 3 16.22 8.43 5.47
C VAL A 3 15.33 7.28 5.04
N ILE A 4 14.02 7.46 5.15
CA ILE A 4 13.02 6.49 4.66
C ILE A 4 12.77 6.80 3.18
N LEU A 5 13.07 5.83 2.32
CA LEU A 5 12.88 5.92 0.87
C LEU A 5 11.50 5.42 0.46
N ASN A 6 11.00 4.38 1.13
CA ASN A 6 9.64 3.88 0.99
C ASN A 6 9.17 3.31 2.35
N PRO A 7 7.92 3.51 2.77
CA PRO A 7 6.87 4.31 2.12
C PRO A 7 7.17 5.81 2.09
N ALA A 8 6.63 6.50 1.10
CA ALA A 8 6.54 7.95 1.03
C ALA A 8 5.18 8.43 1.55
N ASN A 9 5.05 9.74 1.82
CA ASN A 9 3.80 10.32 2.30
C ASN A 9 2.74 10.45 1.20
N GLN A 10 2.15 9.31 0.85
CA GLN A 10 1.14 9.16 -0.20
C GLN A 10 0.17 8.02 0.13
N SER A 11 -0.81 7.82 -0.76
CA SER A 11 -1.70 6.66 -0.74
C SER A 11 -1.18 5.53 -1.63
N TYR A 12 -1.35 4.29 -1.20
CA TYR A 12 -1.01 3.07 -1.92
C TYR A 12 -2.25 2.19 -2.10
N ASP A 13 -2.36 1.53 -3.27
CA ASP A 13 -3.43 0.57 -3.57
C ASP A 13 -3.07 -0.88 -3.16
N SER A 14 -1.85 -1.10 -2.65
CA SER A 14 -1.34 -2.37 -2.14
C SER A 14 -1.35 -2.37 -0.61
N THR A 15 -1.79 -3.47 0.00
CA THR A 15 -1.68 -3.68 1.46
C THR A 15 -0.29 -4.14 1.90
N ASP A 16 0.55 -4.53 0.94
CA ASP A 16 1.93 -4.95 1.17
C ASP A 16 2.86 -3.85 0.67
N ILE A 17 3.64 -3.27 1.58
CA ILE A 17 4.49 -2.10 1.35
C ILE A 17 5.93 -2.46 1.69
N LEU A 18 6.83 -2.28 0.73
CA LEU A 18 8.26 -2.43 0.98
C LEU A 18 8.76 -1.27 1.87
N LEU A 19 9.25 -1.56 3.06
CA LEU A 19 10.04 -0.63 3.86
C LEU A 19 11.47 -0.61 3.32
N GLU A 20 11.86 0.52 2.73
CA GLU A 20 13.20 0.79 2.23
C GLU A 20 13.74 2.07 2.87
N PHE A 21 14.95 2.01 3.40
CA PHE A 21 15.55 3.12 4.12
C PHE A 21 17.08 3.04 4.10
N THR A 22 17.73 4.15 4.44
CA THR A 22 19.18 4.23 4.61
C THR A 22 19.54 4.80 5.97
N VAL A 23 20.67 4.38 6.50
CA VAL A 23 21.24 4.89 7.75
C VAL A 23 22.70 5.24 7.50
N SER A 24 23.12 6.43 7.90
CA SER A 24 24.44 6.96 7.58
C SER A 24 25.60 6.29 8.35
N GLU A 25 25.30 5.60 9.44
CA GLU A 25 26.29 5.00 10.34
C GLU A 25 25.84 3.62 10.82
N ASN A 26 26.79 2.84 11.33
CA ASN A 26 26.49 1.53 11.87
C ASN A 26 25.76 1.67 13.21
N ALA A 27 24.49 1.25 13.24
CA ALA A 27 23.61 1.37 14.39
C ALA A 27 22.76 0.12 14.57
N THR A 28 22.26 -0.10 15.78
CA THR A 28 21.20 -1.07 16.04
C THR A 28 19.88 -0.46 15.59
N LEU A 29 19.13 -1.17 14.75
CA LEU A 29 17.93 -0.66 14.11
C LEU A 29 16.69 -1.33 14.64
N ALA A 30 15.63 -0.54 14.80
CA ALA A 30 14.29 -1.02 15.09
C ALA A 30 13.24 -0.21 14.33
N TYR A 31 12.05 -0.76 14.13
CA TYR A 31 10.91 -0.02 13.58
C TYR A 31 9.66 -0.20 14.44
N SER A 32 8.82 0.83 14.51
CA SER A 32 7.47 0.78 15.07
C SER A 32 6.47 1.10 13.97
N LEU A 33 5.49 0.20 13.79
CA LEU A 33 4.36 0.41 12.90
C LEU A 33 3.14 0.80 13.73
N ASP A 34 2.54 1.95 13.41
CA ASP A 34 1.32 2.47 14.04
C ASP A 34 1.41 2.68 15.56
N GLY A 35 2.61 2.93 16.07
CA GLY A 35 2.87 3.11 17.50
C GLY A 35 2.89 1.81 18.30
N GLN A 36 2.94 0.65 17.63
CA GLN A 36 3.16 -0.63 18.28
C GLN A 36 4.60 -0.76 18.82
N THR A 37 4.85 -1.80 19.61
CA THR A 37 6.19 -2.09 20.13
C THR A 37 7.22 -2.15 19.00
N ALA A 38 8.35 -1.47 19.18
CA ALA A 38 9.42 -1.45 18.20
C ALA A 38 10.03 -2.85 18.04
N LEU A 39 10.20 -3.30 16.80
CA LEU A 39 10.79 -4.58 16.44
C LEU A 39 12.17 -4.39 15.81
N PRO A 40 13.15 -5.25 16.10
CA PRO A 40 14.46 -5.17 15.46
C PRO A 40 14.35 -5.40 13.94
N ILE A 41 15.15 -4.68 13.17
CA ILE A 41 15.18 -4.80 11.71
C ILE A 41 16.61 -4.83 11.18
N VAL A 42 16.84 -5.63 10.13
CA VAL A 42 18.11 -5.69 9.42
C VAL A 42 17.83 -5.46 7.95
N GLY A 43 18.06 -4.22 7.49
CA GLY A 43 17.81 -3.82 6.10
C GLY A 43 16.33 -3.72 5.74
N ASN A 44 16.03 -3.82 4.44
CA ASN A 44 14.68 -3.65 3.89
C ASN A 44 13.77 -4.83 4.28
N LEU A 45 12.47 -4.55 4.50
CA LEU A 45 11.45 -5.52 4.90
C LEU A 45 10.12 -5.19 4.23
N THR A 46 9.27 -6.17 3.95
CA THR A 46 7.89 -5.90 3.54
C THR A 46 6.96 -5.82 4.76
N LEU A 47 6.28 -4.69 4.91
CA LEU A 47 5.14 -4.52 5.79
C LEU A 47 3.92 -5.16 5.11
N VAL A 48 3.42 -6.27 5.65
CA VAL A 48 2.39 -7.08 4.99
C VAL A 48 1.02 -6.87 5.61
N ALA A 49 -0.02 -7.08 4.79
CA ALA A 49 -1.42 -7.13 5.21
C ALA A 49 -1.87 -5.88 6.01
N LEU A 50 -1.41 -4.70 5.60
CA LEU A 50 -1.85 -3.44 6.19
C LEU A 50 -3.33 -3.20 5.92
N SER A 51 -4.05 -2.74 6.94
CA SER A 51 -5.46 -2.38 6.81
C SER A 51 -5.66 -1.14 5.94
N ASN A 52 -6.86 -0.90 5.43
CA ASN A 52 -7.17 0.38 4.80
C ASN A 52 -7.10 1.52 5.83
N GLY A 53 -6.59 2.67 5.40
CA GLY A 53 -6.52 3.88 6.23
C GLY A 53 -5.09 4.38 6.45
N GLY A 54 -4.97 5.31 7.39
CA GLY A 54 -3.71 5.97 7.70
C GLY A 54 -2.80 5.10 8.56
N HIS A 55 -1.53 5.06 8.19
CA HIS A 55 -0.46 4.38 8.89
C HIS A 55 0.70 5.32 9.17
N ARG A 56 1.53 4.97 10.16
CA ARG A 56 2.84 5.57 10.36
C ARG A 56 3.89 4.51 10.63
N ILE A 57 5.07 4.74 10.07
CA ILE A 57 6.26 3.93 10.34
C ILE A 57 7.32 4.84 10.96
N THR A 58 7.86 4.44 12.10
CA THR A 58 8.99 5.10 12.74
C THR A 58 10.17 4.15 12.74
N ILE A 59 11.32 4.58 12.24
CA ILE A 59 12.58 3.84 12.35
C ILE A 59 13.42 4.48 13.43
N TYR A 60 14.01 3.65 14.28
CA TYR A 60 14.96 4.01 15.33
C TYR A 60 16.34 3.50 14.97
N ALA A 61 17.36 4.31 15.18
CA ALA A 61 18.76 3.93 15.08
C ALA A 61 19.49 4.31 16.37
N THR A 62 20.05 3.31 17.05
CA THR A 62 20.84 3.47 18.27
C THR A 62 22.31 3.19 17.98
N ASP A 63 23.17 4.18 18.21
CA ASP A 63 24.61 4.05 18.02
C ASP A 63 25.28 3.18 19.11
N GLN A 64 26.58 2.94 18.98
CA GLN A 64 27.34 2.13 19.94
C GLN A 64 27.51 2.77 21.32
N LEU A 65 27.27 4.08 21.43
CA LEU A 65 27.31 4.84 22.68
C LEU A 65 25.93 4.92 23.35
N GLY A 66 24.89 4.37 22.72
CA GLY A 66 23.52 4.36 23.20
C GLY A 66 22.69 5.58 22.79
N ASN A 67 23.21 6.49 21.97
CA ASN A 67 22.41 7.62 21.46
C ASN A 67 21.43 7.10 20.42
N THR A 68 20.17 7.52 20.53
CA THR A 68 19.09 7.09 19.63
C THR A 68 18.58 8.26 18.80
N THR A 69 18.41 8.02 17.50
CA THR A 69 17.74 8.92 16.56
C THR A 69 16.53 8.21 15.96
N GLU A 70 15.52 8.96 15.54
CA GLU A 70 14.31 8.42 14.92
C GLU A 70 13.90 9.22 13.69
N GLU A 71 13.23 8.55 12.74
CA GLU A 71 12.60 9.16 11.57
C GLU A 71 11.22 8.54 11.36
N THR A 72 10.22 9.36 11.06
CA THR A 72 8.83 8.91 10.91
C THR A 72 8.24 9.34 9.58
N VAL A 73 7.60 8.40 8.87
CA VAL A 73 6.77 8.70 7.71
C VAL A 73 5.34 8.25 7.95
N TYR A 74 4.40 9.08 7.51
CA TYR A 74 2.97 8.78 7.46
C TYR A 74 2.60 8.40 6.03
N PHE A 75 1.72 7.43 5.86
CA PHE A 75 1.22 7.01 4.55
C PHE A 75 -0.20 6.43 4.69
N ASN A 76 -0.86 6.14 3.59
CA ASN A 76 -2.23 5.64 3.62
C ASN A 76 -2.41 4.43 2.69
N ILE A 77 -3.23 3.46 3.10
CA ILE A 77 -3.69 2.38 2.23
C ILE A 77 -5.10 2.72 1.74
N ALA A 78 -5.25 2.83 0.43
CA ALA A 78 -6.50 3.17 -0.21
C ALA A 78 -7.47 1.96 -0.19
N PRO A 79 -8.76 2.18 0.08
CA PRO A 79 -9.74 1.11 -0.02
C PRO A 79 -9.96 0.72 -1.49
N PHE A 80 -10.18 -0.58 -1.72
CA PHE A 80 -10.51 -1.08 -3.05
C PHE A 80 -11.83 -0.45 -3.58
N PRO A 81 -11.86 0.05 -4.83
CA PRO A 81 -13.00 0.83 -5.35
C PRO A 81 -14.14 -0.07 -5.86
N PHE A 82 -14.80 -0.81 -4.96
CA PHE A 82 -15.87 -1.76 -5.30
C PHE A 82 -16.99 -1.14 -6.15
N LEU A 83 -17.44 0.07 -5.81
CA LEU A 83 -18.52 0.74 -6.54
C LEU A 83 -18.17 1.02 -8.00
N THR A 84 -16.93 1.45 -8.26
CA THR A 84 -16.43 1.71 -9.62
C THR A 84 -16.36 0.43 -10.43
N VAL A 85 -15.89 -0.67 -9.83
CA VAL A 85 -15.83 -1.99 -10.49
C VAL A 85 -17.23 -2.50 -10.82
N ILE A 86 -18.17 -2.40 -9.88
CA ILE A 86 -19.57 -2.80 -10.09
C ILE A 86 -20.20 -1.96 -11.22
N ALA A 87 -20.02 -0.64 -11.21
CA ALA A 87 -20.54 0.23 -12.26
C ALA A 87 -19.99 -0.12 -13.64
N ALA A 88 -18.69 -0.40 -13.76
CA ALA A 88 -18.09 -0.82 -15.02
C ALA A 88 -18.67 -2.16 -15.52
N ILE A 89 -18.86 -3.13 -14.62
CA ILE A 89 -19.45 -4.43 -14.94
C ILE A 89 -20.91 -4.28 -15.38
N THR A 90 -21.72 -3.49 -14.68
CA THR A 90 -23.14 -3.30 -15.04
C THR A 90 -23.29 -2.62 -16.40
N ILE A 91 -22.47 -1.61 -16.69
CA ILE A 91 -22.43 -0.96 -18.02
C ILE A 91 -22.05 -1.97 -19.11
N ALA A 92 -21.02 -2.79 -18.88
CA ALA A 92 -20.59 -3.81 -19.84
C ALA A 92 -21.70 -4.86 -20.10
N ILE A 93 -22.43 -5.28 -19.08
CA ILE A 93 -23.58 -6.21 -19.21
C ILE A 93 -24.70 -5.57 -20.03
N ILE A 94 -25.05 -4.30 -19.78
CA ILE A 94 -26.11 -3.59 -20.51
C ILE A 94 -25.74 -3.45 -21.99
N ILE A 95 -24.49 -3.09 -22.30
CA ILE A 95 -24.00 -2.98 -23.68
C ILE A 95 -24.00 -4.36 -24.35
N GLY A 96 -23.50 -5.39 -23.66
CA GLY A 96 -23.47 -6.76 -24.15
C GLY A 96 -24.87 -7.31 -24.45
N ALA A 97 -25.82 -7.12 -23.54
CA ALA A 97 -27.21 -7.51 -23.72
C ALA A 97 -27.86 -6.76 -24.90
N SER A 98 -27.65 -5.45 -24.99
CA SER A 98 -28.18 -4.61 -26.08
C SER A 98 -27.62 -5.04 -27.43
N GLY A 99 -26.31 -5.27 -27.52
CA GLY A 99 -25.65 -5.81 -28.71
C GLY A 99 -26.18 -7.19 -29.11
N PHE A 100 -26.32 -8.10 -28.14
CA PHE A 100 -26.88 -9.45 -28.39
C PHE A 100 -28.32 -9.41 -28.91
N ILE A 101 -29.17 -8.56 -28.33
CA ILE A 101 -30.55 -8.36 -28.79
C ILE A 101 -30.57 -7.83 -30.24
N LEU A 102 -29.71 -6.87 -30.57
CA LEU A 102 -29.62 -6.34 -31.93
C LEU A 102 -29.12 -7.38 -32.94
N ILE A 103 -28.17 -8.23 -32.58
CA ILE A 103 -27.69 -9.33 -33.43
C ILE A 103 -28.79 -10.35 -33.68
N LYS A 104 -29.54 -10.75 -32.65
CA LYS A 104 -30.68 -11.67 -32.81
C LYS A 104 -31.76 -11.10 -33.73
N ARG A 105 -32.07 -9.80 -33.62
CA ARG A 105 -33.05 -9.14 -34.51
C ARG A 105 -32.61 -9.05 -35.97
N LYS A 106 -31.30 -9.06 -36.25
CA LYS A 106 -30.76 -8.98 -37.62
C LYS A 106 -30.68 -10.33 -38.34
N LYS A 107 -30.79 -11.47 -37.65
CA LYS A 107 -30.90 -12.77 -38.32
C LYS A 107 -32.34 -12.94 -38.82
N PRO A 108 -32.62 -12.94 -40.13
CA PRO A 108 -33.93 -13.29 -40.64
C PRO A 108 -34.17 -14.80 -40.43
N ASP A 109 -35.39 -15.18 -40.07
CA ASP A 109 -35.82 -16.58 -40.09
C ASP A 109 -35.74 -17.07 -41.54
N SER A 110 -34.89 -18.06 -41.78
CA SER A 110 -34.72 -18.71 -43.09
C SER A 110 -35.65 -19.89 -43.24
#